data_AF-A0A8T2SJR8-F1
#
_entry.id   AF-A0A8T2SJR8-F1
#
_cell.length_a   1.000
_cell.length_b   1.000
_cell.length_c   1.000
_cell.angle_alpha   90.00
_cell.angle_beta   90.00
_cell.angle_gamma   90.00
#
_symmetry.space_group_name_H-M   'P 1'
#
loop_
_entity.id
_entity.type
_entity.pdbx_description
1 polymer ?
#
loop_
_entity_poly.entity_id
_entity_poly.type
_entity_poly.pdbx_seq_one_letter_code
_entity_poly.pdbx_strand_id
1 'polypeptide(L)'
;MLVEGPCPTEATYTSILLACSREGLVEEGIRYLFSMHRDHGVEPTLDHYNCVVDLLARSGRLDEAEDLVETLCPEGNSVSWSTLLGACRKYDDLKRGQRAMSSSLELGAVQGSSFVLLSNLAASC
;
A
#
# COMPACT_ATOMS: atom_id res chain seq x y z
N MET A 1 9.32 -6.12 40.13
CA MET A 1 8.69 -6.99 39.11
C MET A 1 8.79 -6.24 37.80
N LEU A 2 9.59 -6.75 36.86
CA LEU A 2 9.53 -6.24 35.48
C LEU A 2 8.18 -6.72 34.94
N VAL A 3 7.25 -5.79 34.73
CA VAL A 3 6.03 -6.09 34.01
C VAL A 3 6.50 -6.35 32.58
N GLU A 4 6.56 -7.61 32.19
CA GLU A 4 6.68 -7.92 30.77
C GLU A 4 5.45 -7.31 30.11
N GLY A 5 5.69 -6.33 29.23
CA GLY A 5 4.63 -5.73 28.43
C GLY A 5 3.95 -6.79 27.58
N PRO A 6 2.68 -6.60 27.19
CA PRO A 6 2.01 -7.54 26.32
C PRO A 6 2.82 -7.76 25.04
N CYS A 7 3.00 -9.03 24.64
CA CYS A 7 3.69 -9.36 23.40
C CYS A 7 2.96 -8.68 22.22
N PRO A 8 3.69 -8.00 21.30
CA PRO A 8 3.10 -7.44 20.10
C PRO A 8 2.33 -8.50 19.30
N THR A 9 1.17 -8.12 18.77
CA THR A 9 0.34 -8.98 17.92
C THR A 9 0.26 -8.40 16.51
N GLU A 10 -0.33 -9.14 15.57
CA GLU A 10 -0.69 -8.62 14.24
C GLU A 10 -1.44 -7.28 14.34
N ALA A 11 -2.45 -7.17 15.20
CA ALA A 11 -3.21 -5.92 15.36
C ALA A 11 -2.34 -4.75 15.88
N THR A 12 -1.33 -5.04 16.70
CA THR A 12 -0.34 -4.06 17.17
C THR A 12 0.46 -3.51 16.00
N TYR A 13 0.96 -4.39 15.13
CA TYR A 13 1.74 -4.00 13.96
C TYR A 13 0.91 -3.27 12.92
N THR A 14 -0.31 -3.70 12.64
CA THR A 14 -1.24 -2.95 11.77
C THR A 14 -1.43 -1.51 12.29
N SER A 15 -1.62 -1.34 13.59
CA SER A 15 -1.79 -0.01 14.20
C SER A 15 -0.54 0.87 14.04
N ILE A 16 0.64 0.29 14.24
CA ILE A 16 1.93 0.98 14.08
C ILE A 16 2.14 1.39 12.61
N LEU A 17 1.92 0.47 11.67
CA LEU A 17 2.12 0.72 10.24
C LEU A 17 1.14 1.78 9.70
N LEU A 18 -0.12 1.76 10.15
CA LEU A 18 -1.09 2.80 9.83
C LEU A 18 -0.66 4.18 10.35
N ALA A 19 -0.10 4.24 11.57
CA ALA A 19 0.44 5.48 12.11
C ALA A 19 1.63 5.98 11.27
N CYS A 20 2.57 5.10 10.92
CA CYS A 20 3.67 5.43 10.04
C CYS A 20 3.17 5.97 8.69
N SER A 21 2.18 5.32 8.06
CA SER A 21 1.59 5.76 6.79
C SER A 21 1.02 7.18 6.86
N ARG A 22 0.33 7.51 7.94
CA ARG A 22 -0.28 8.83 8.13
C ARG A 22 0.76 9.93 8.31
N GLU A 23 1.82 9.64 9.05
CA GLU A 23 2.89 10.59 9.36
C GLU A 23 4.01 10.61 8.30
N GLY A 24 3.98 9.71 7.31
CA GLY A 24 5.01 9.60 6.28
C GLY A 24 6.34 9.06 6.81
N LEU A 25 6.32 8.28 7.89
CA LEU A 25 7.52 7.69 8.50
C LEU A 25 7.91 6.40 7.77
N VAL A 26 8.48 6.55 6.57
CA VAL A 26 8.73 5.43 5.65
C VAL A 26 9.71 4.43 6.25
N GLU A 27 10.85 4.93 6.72
CA GLU A 27 11.95 4.14 7.24
C GLU A 27 11.52 3.36 8.49
N GLU A 28 10.76 4.00 9.39
CA GLU A 28 10.19 3.34 10.56
C GLU A 28 9.15 2.29 10.17
N GLY A 29 8.26 2.59 9.22
CA GLY A 29 7.24 1.64 8.76
C GLY A 29 7.86 0.38 8.20
N ILE A 30 8.85 0.51 7.32
CA ILE A 30 9.61 -0.62 6.76
C ILE A 30 10.33 -1.38 7.88
N ARG A 31 10.98 -0.68 8.81
CA ARG A 31 11.65 -1.30 9.95
C ARG A 31 10.68 -2.11 10.81
N TYR A 32 9.48 -1.60 11.06
CA TYR A 32 8.47 -2.30 11.84
C TYR A 32 7.95 -3.55 11.12
N LEU A 33 7.69 -3.46 9.81
CA LEU A 33 7.29 -4.61 8.98
C LEU A 33 8.33 -5.75 9.03
N PHE A 34 9.63 -5.45 9.07
CA PHE A 34 10.65 -6.49 9.20
C PHE A 34 10.81 -7.00 10.64
N SER A 35 10.70 -6.11 11.63
CA SER A 35 10.85 -6.47 13.04
C SER A 35 9.77 -7.43 13.52
N MET A 36 8.55 -7.36 12.95
CA MET A 36 7.44 -8.19 13.42
C MET A 36 7.76 -9.69 13.31
N HIS A 37 8.31 -10.11 12.18
CA HIS A 37 8.76 -11.50 11.99
C HIS A 37 10.07 -11.76 12.73
N ARG A 38 11.08 -10.92 12.49
CA ARG A 38 12.46 -11.17 12.95
C ARG A 38 12.60 -11.17 14.48
N ASP A 39 11.99 -10.18 15.13
CA ASP A 39 12.22 -9.89 16.55
C ASP A 39 11.06 -10.40 17.42
N HIS A 40 9.87 -10.56 16.84
CA HIS A 40 8.64 -10.90 17.59
C HIS A 40 7.89 -12.14 17.07
N GLY A 41 8.36 -12.78 15.99
CA GLY A 41 7.76 -14.01 15.45
C GLY A 41 6.34 -13.85 14.90
N VAL A 42 5.91 -12.63 14.60
CA VAL A 42 4.61 -12.31 14.01
C VAL A 42 4.75 -12.28 12.49
N GLU A 43 4.01 -13.11 11.78
CA GLU A 43 4.09 -13.18 10.33
C GLU A 43 3.37 -11.98 9.67
N PRO A 44 3.98 -11.29 8.70
CA PRO A 44 3.32 -10.23 7.95
C PRO A 44 2.15 -10.77 7.13
N THR A 45 0.99 -10.16 7.31
CA THR A 45 -0.22 -10.45 6.52
C THR A 45 -0.41 -9.42 5.40
N LEU A 46 -1.31 -9.71 4.46
CA LEU A 46 -1.62 -8.81 3.35
C LEU A 46 -1.99 -7.39 3.83
N ASP A 47 -2.66 -7.28 4.98
CA ASP A 47 -3.03 -5.98 5.57
C ASP A 47 -1.81 -5.16 6.00
N HIS A 48 -0.77 -5.80 6.55
CA HIS A 48 0.47 -5.12 6.90
C HIS A 48 1.16 -4.58 5.65
N TYR A 49 1.21 -5.38 4.60
CA TYR A 49 1.80 -4.96 3.34
C TYR A 49 0.99 -3.86 2.65
N ASN A 50 -0.35 -3.92 2.70
CA ASN A 50 -1.23 -2.84 2.25
C ASN A 50 -0.93 -1.51 2.96
N CYS A 51 -0.64 -1.56 4.27
CA CYS A 51 -0.25 -0.37 5.02
C CYS A 51 1.09 0.21 4.53
N VAL A 52 2.04 -0.66 4.14
CA VAL A 52 3.34 -0.20 3.60
C VAL A 52 3.22 0.32 2.18
N VAL A 53 2.37 -0.28 1.33
CA VAL A 53 2.02 0.28 0.02
C VAL A 53 1.42 1.68 0.17
N ASP A 54 0.45 1.85 1.08
CA ASP A 54 -0.15 3.16 1.37
C ASP A 54 0.89 4.17 1.86
N LEU A 55 1.79 3.76 2.77
CA LEU A 55 2.88 4.59 3.26
C LEU A 55 3.81 5.08 2.13
N LEU A 56 4.27 4.17 1.27
CA LEU A 56 5.14 4.50 0.13
C LEU A 56 4.43 5.40 -0.87
N ALA A 57 3.19 5.04 -1.25
CA ALA A 57 2.38 5.77 -2.20
C ALA A 57 2.09 7.21 -1.72
N ARG A 58 1.72 7.39 -0.45
CA ARG A 58 1.45 8.70 0.14
C ARG A 58 2.69 9.57 0.31
N SER A 59 3.86 8.95 0.40
CA SER A 59 5.16 9.62 0.50
C SER A 59 5.79 9.92 -0.88
N GLY A 60 5.13 9.53 -1.97
CA GLY A 60 5.62 9.75 -3.34
C GLY A 60 6.69 8.77 -3.80
N ARG A 61 6.94 7.69 -3.05
CA ARG A 61 7.87 6.61 -3.42
C ARG A 61 7.15 5.61 -4.33
N LEU A 62 6.70 6.10 -5.49
CA LEU A 62 5.80 5.37 -6.38
C LEU A 62 6.43 4.14 -7.02
N ASP A 63 7.73 4.18 -7.33
CA ASP A 63 8.47 3.03 -7.85
C ASP A 63 8.42 1.86 -6.84
N GLU A 64 8.77 2.14 -5.59
CA GLU A 64 8.78 1.13 -4.53
C GLU A 64 7.39 0.65 -4.14
N ALA A 65 6.39 1.55 -4.20
CA ALA A 65 5.00 1.17 -4.02
C ALA A 65 4.56 0.17 -5.09
N GLU A 66 4.85 0.45 -6.36
CA GLU A 66 4.53 -0.44 -7.50
C GLU A 66 5.23 -1.79 -7.38
N ASP A 67 6.55 -1.79 -7.15
CA ASP A 67 7.34 -3.02 -6.95
C ASP A 67 6.74 -3.88 -5.83
N LEU A 68 6.35 -3.25 -4.71
CA LEU A 68 5.72 -3.94 -3.61
C LEU A 68 4.36 -4.52 -4.03
N VAL A 69 3.49 -3.76 -4.72
CA VAL A 69 2.20 -4.30 -5.19
C VAL A 69 2.40 -5.53 -6.08
N GLU A 70 3.36 -5.49 -7.01
CA GLU A 70 3.66 -6.59 -7.93
C GLU A 70 4.19 -7.84 -7.19
N THR A 71 4.98 -7.65 -6.13
CA THR A 71 5.49 -8.78 -5.33
C THR A 71 4.44 -9.43 -4.43
N LEU A 72 3.46 -8.67 -3.94
CA LEU A 72 2.48 -9.16 -2.96
C LEU A 72 1.45 -10.11 -3.54
N CYS A 73 0.99 -9.83 -4.75
CA CYS A 73 0.04 -10.69 -5.44
C CYS A 73 -0.02 -10.35 -6.93
N PRO A 74 0.59 -11.18 -7.80
CA PRO A 74 0.38 -11.07 -9.24
C PRO A 74 -1.10 -11.21 -9.63
N GLU A 75 -1.90 -11.85 -8.77
CA GLU A 75 -3.28 -12.28 -9.04
C GLU A 75 -4.35 -11.40 -8.37
N GLY A 76 -3.98 -10.40 -7.56
CA GLY A 76 -4.90 -9.31 -7.27
C GLY A 76 -5.04 -8.77 -5.86
N ASN A 77 -4.18 -7.83 -5.52
CA ASN A 77 -4.45 -6.92 -4.42
C ASN A 77 -5.10 -5.62 -4.93
N SER A 78 -6.43 -5.65 -5.10
CA SER A 78 -7.26 -4.53 -5.56
C SER A 78 -7.07 -3.24 -4.74
N VAL A 79 -6.88 -3.39 -3.43
CA VAL A 79 -6.66 -2.28 -2.50
C VAL A 79 -5.33 -1.60 -2.79
N SER A 80 -4.25 -2.38 -2.92
CA SER A 80 -2.92 -1.85 -3.24
C SER A 80 -2.88 -1.13 -4.58
N TRP A 81 -3.47 -1.70 -5.65
CA TRP A 81 -3.53 -1.03 -6.95
C TRP A 81 -4.37 0.25 -6.93
N SER A 82 -5.48 0.26 -6.19
CA SER A 82 -6.32 1.46 -6.03
C SER A 82 -5.59 2.57 -5.27
N THR A 83 -4.84 2.21 -4.22
CA THR A 83 -3.99 3.12 -3.46
C THR A 83 -2.90 3.73 -4.34
N LEU A 84 -2.20 2.89 -5.13
CA LEU A 84 -1.19 3.35 -6.07
C LEU A 84 -1.79 4.29 -7.13
N LEU A 85 -2.93 3.93 -7.73
CA LEU A 85 -3.62 4.78 -8.71
C LEU A 85 -3.96 6.16 -8.14
N GLY A 86 -4.48 6.20 -6.90
CA GLY A 86 -4.76 7.44 -6.19
C GLY A 86 -3.53 8.32 -6.01
N ALA A 87 -2.38 7.71 -5.70
CA ALA A 87 -1.11 8.41 -5.56
C ALA A 87 -0.54 8.87 -6.90
N CYS A 88 -0.56 8.05 -7.95
CA CYS A 88 -0.15 8.43 -9.30
C CYS A 88 -0.88 9.69 -9.77
N ARG A 89 -2.18 9.81 -9.50
CA ARG A 89 -2.94 11.04 -9.77
C ARG A 89 -2.47 12.24 -8.94
N LYS A 90 -2.15 12.04 -7.67
CA LYS A 90 -1.66 13.11 -6.77
C LYS A 90 -0.30 13.65 -7.24
N TYR A 91 0.56 12.79 -7.78
CA TYR A 91 1.92 13.12 -8.20
C TYR A 91 2.09 13.29 -9.71
N ASP A 92 1.00 13.27 -10.47
CA ASP A 92 0.98 13.41 -11.94
C ASP A 92 1.82 12.36 -12.70
N ASP A 93 1.95 11.14 -12.14
CA ASP A 93 2.59 10.00 -12.81
C ASP A 93 1.58 9.24 -13.68
N LEU A 94 1.29 9.81 -14.85
CA LEU A 94 0.32 9.25 -15.80
C LEU A 94 0.70 7.83 -16.27
N LYS A 95 1.98 7.57 -16.49
CA LYS A 95 2.45 6.28 -17.03
C LYS A 95 2.19 5.15 -16.03
N ARG A 96 2.51 5.40 -14.76
CA ARG A 96 2.28 4.43 -13.68
C ARG A 96 0.80 4.34 -13.30
N GLY A 97 0.08 5.47 -13.37
CA GLY A 97 -1.37 5.50 -13.23
C GLY A 97 -2.09 4.60 -14.24
N GLN A 98 -1.67 4.60 -15.50
CA GLN A 98 -2.24 3.71 -16.52
C GLN A 98 -2.00 2.23 -16.21
N ARG A 99 -0.80 1.85 -15.76
CA ARG A 99 -0.51 0.47 -15.36
C ARG A 99 -1.35 0.03 -14.17
N ALA A 100 -1.36 0.83 -13.09
CA ALA A 100 -2.14 0.55 -11.89
C ALA A 100 -3.65 0.41 -12.18
N MET A 101 -4.14 1.20 -13.14
CA MET A 101 -5.52 1.13 -13.60
C MET A 101 -5.81 -0.15 -14.38
N SER A 102 -4.96 -0.54 -15.34
CA SER A 102 -5.10 -1.79 -16.08
C SER A 102 -5.11 -2.99 -15.14
N SER A 103 -4.16 -3.04 -14.20
CA SER A 103 -4.11 -4.08 -13.17
C SER A 103 -5.36 -4.06 -12.30
N SER A 104 -5.86 -2.90 -11.88
CA SER A 104 -7.12 -2.82 -11.11
C SER A 104 -8.34 -3.35 -11.88
N LEU A 105 -8.41 -3.11 -13.20
CA LEU A 105 -9.50 -3.57 -14.07
C LEU A 105 -9.48 -5.09 -14.24
N GLU A 106 -8.30 -5.67 -14.49
CA GLU A 106 -8.12 -7.12 -14.65
C GLU A 106 -8.58 -7.89 -13.41
N LEU A 107 -8.46 -7.27 -12.23
CA LEU A 107 -8.83 -7.87 -10.95
C LEU A 107 -10.30 -7.68 -10.57
N GLY A 108 -11.11 -7.02 -11.42
CA GLY A 108 -12.50 -6.73 -11.12
C GLY A 108 -12.71 -5.76 -9.95
N ALA A 109 -11.65 -5.04 -9.54
CA ALA A 109 -11.66 -4.08 -8.42
C ALA A 109 -12.45 -2.81 -8.71
N VAL A 110 -12.72 -2.55 -9.98
CA VAL A 110 -13.31 -1.31 -10.48
C VAL A 110 -14.84 -1.43 -10.51
N GLN A 111 -15.52 -0.79 -9.55
CA GLN A 111 -16.95 -0.53 -9.62
C GLN A 111 -17.24 0.96 -9.79
N GLY A 112 -18.08 1.30 -10.77
CA GLY A 112 -18.87 2.55 -10.90
C GLY A 112 -18.11 3.88 -10.97
N SER A 113 -17.41 4.25 -9.90
CA SER A 113 -16.69 5.53 -9.74
C SER A 113 -15.38 5.59 -10.53
N SER A 114 -14.76 4.45 -10.83
CA SER A 114 -13.55 4.41 -11.66
C SER A 114 -13.86 4.74 -13.13
N PHE A 115 -15.11 4.66 -13.60
CA PHE A 115 -15.45 5.00 -14.99
C PHE A 115 -15.37 6.51 -15.28
N VAL A 116 -15.66 7.35 -14.29
CA VAL A 116 -15.45 8.81 -14.39
C VAL A 116 -13.96 9.16 -14.34
N LEU A 117 -13.18 8.37 -13.60
CA LEU A 117 -11.71 8.43 -13.61
C LEU A 117 -11.14 8.02 -14.99
N LEU A 118 -11.71 6.97 -15.63
CA LEU A 118 -11.35 6.54 -16.99
C LEU A 118 -11.52 7.69 -17.99
N SER A 119 -12.67 8.38 -17.96
CA SER A 119 -12.94 9.46 -18.91
C SER A 119 -12.02 10.67 -18.73
N ASN A 120 -11.68 11.03 -17.50
CA ASN A 120 -10.85 12.22 -17.24
C ASN A 120 -9.37 12.00 -17.59
N LEU A 121 -8.84 10.78 -17.37
CA LEU A 121 -7.45 10.47 -17.72
C LEU A 121 -7.25 10.32 -19.23
N ALA A 122 -8.24 9.73 -19.93
CA ALA A 122 -8.21 9.58 -21.40
C ALA A 122 -8.51 10.89 -22.15
N ALA A 123 -9.28 11.81 -21.56
CA ALA A 123 -9.62 13.10 -22.16
C ALA A 123 -8.55 14.20 -21.97
N SER A 124 -7.43 13.90 -21.30
CA SER A 124 -6.30 14.83 -21.14
C SER A 124 -5.21 14.65 -22.23
N CYS A 125 -5.54 13.94 -23.32
CA CYS A 125 -4.76 13.84 -24.56
C CYS A 125 -5.26 14.81 -25.62
#